data_AF-D8U3Y4-F1
#
_entry.id   AF-D8U3Y4-F1
#
_cell.length_a   1.000
_cell.length_b   1.000
_cell.length_c   1.000
_cell.angle_alpha   90.00
_cell.angle_beta   90.00
_cell.angle_gamma   90.00
#
_symmetry.space_group_name_H-M   'P 1'
#
loop_
_entity.id
_entity.type
_entity.pdbx_description
1 polymer ?
#
loop_
_entity_poly.entity_id
_entity_poly.type
_entity_poly.pdbx_seq_one_letter_code
_entity_poly.pdbx_strand_id
1 'polypeptide(L)'
;MTTPAESLLNTTTTSQRLLVIILDYPDCGLPASLTEADVRTLYLGPGHDGNGGLAQKYRDCSYGKFTLNITAFRAVRVPHLCSVMVSSSCAAWAISFLAEAATRALIGPTDFASFTHFTYILPPGLRERCNQPPLSTAWEGLALLPGRKTWLQTSAYGVFRWATVMQEGLHNYGLWHSWRNDIEYNDYSTAMGRGDACPNTAEIAYMGWATPAEGGERLDSSMLAPGKTLSFTMPATYLTGSNNHLRVLPDWLLSTYSDASRGKNLYVAVRVAKNADAALGPEFSSKISIHEVNAAIDNAPEGFVSKDPRIQFINSTGPMSRLALDAYRLVVYGGSWVGTDILRVHICRFLSLPSECPPLNRLEPGPPRFPLPPSSPPPSPLPPSPLPPSASPSPPPRPTQPPSPWPSSPWSPQRRPNPPPPYLLPPSPMPPSPAPPVPPPPSRLTFPSPRPSSPPPPSPQSSSPISPPPRPPPSSPRPPSPLRTRPPPSSPPSFPPTPQFATGECKPHLSSSLACVATESSSSSSVTVCGPLLLIVP
;
A
#
# COMPACT_ATOMS: atom_id res chain seq x y z
N MET A 1 -5.58 -25.36 -4.63
CA MET A 1 -5.56 -23.94 -4.22
C MET A 1 -4.14 -23.49 -4.45
N THR A 2 -3.90 -22.80 -5.56
CA THR A 2 -2.64 -22.10 -5.85
C THR A 2 -2.38 -21.12 -4.71
N THR A 3 -1.13 -20.99 -4.29
CA THR A 3 -0.77 -20.02 -3.26
C THR A 3 -1.01 -18.60 -3.80
N PRO A 4 -1.33 -17.60 -2.96
CA PRO A 4 -1.49 -16.21 -3.41
C PRO A 4 -0.28 -15.69 -4.20
N ALA A 5 0.92 -16.23 -3.95
CA ALA A 5 2.14 -15.88 -4.67
C ALA A 5 2.16 -16.37 -6.13
N GLU A 6 1.67 -17.59 -6.43
CA GLU A 6 1.58 -18.11 -7.81
C GLU A 6 0.51 -17.38 -8.65
N SER A 7 -0.45 -16.72 -8.01
CA SER A 7 -1.50 -15.95 -8.68
C SER A 7 -1.05 -14.56 -9.17
N LEU A 8 0.09 -14.04 -8.70
CA LEU A 8 0.50 -12.65 -8.94
C LEU A 8 1.36 -12.45 -10.20
N LEU A 9 1.96 -13.52 -10.74
CA LEU A 9 2.76 -13.46 -11.98
C LEU A 9 1.92 -13.68 -13.25
N ASN A 10 0.64 -14.04 -13.12
CA ASN A 10 -0.28 -14.15 -14.24
C ASN A 10 -0.97 -12.81 -14.45
N THR A 11 -1.10 -12.37 -15.71
CA THR A 11 -1.77 -11.13 -16.16
C THR A 11 -3.28 -11.07 -15.85
N THR A 12 -3.77 -11.96 -14.98
CA THR A 12 -5.16 -12.09 -14.61
C THR A 12 -5.59 -11.01 -13.63
N THR A 13 -6.64 -10.29 -13.99
CA THR A 13 -7.35 -9.40 -13.08
C THR A 13 -7.79 -10.18 -11.83
N THR A 14 -7.40 -9.70 -10.66
CA THR A 14 -7.90 -10.18 -9.36
C THR A 14 -9.24 -9.51 -9.07
N SER A 15 -10.26 -10.33 -8.79
CA SER A 15 -11.60 -9.85 -8.42
C SER A 15 -12.01 -10.39 -7.06
N GLN A 16 -12.07 -9.50 -6.07
CA GLN A 16 -12.36 -9.84 -4.69
C GLN A 16 -13.87 -9.98 -4.48
N ARG A 17 -14.33 -11.17 -4.08
CA ARG A 17 -15.69 -11.41 -3.57
C ARG A 17 -15.68 -11.15 -2.07
N LEU A 18 -16.09 -9.95 -1.67
CA LEU A 18 -15.92 -9.43 -0.30
C LEU A 18 -17.22 -9.49 0.51
N LEU A 19 -17.15 -10.09 1.69
CA LEU A 19 -18.16 -10.00 2.74
C LEU A 19 -17.69 -9.04 3.82
N VAL A 20 -18.42 -7.96 4.03
CA VAL A 20 -18.21 -7.05 5.15
C VAL A 20 -19.17 -7.39 6.28
N ILE A 21 -18.63 -7.75 7.43
CA ILE A 21 -19.36 -8.16 8.62
C ILE A 21 -19.30 -7.00 9.62
N ILE A 22 -20.44 -6.32 9.80
CA ILE A 22 -20.59 -5.22 10.75
C ILE A 22 -20.96 -5.83 12.10
N LEU A 23 -20.04 -5.78 13.04
CA LEU A 23 -20.22 -6.40 14.34
C LEU A 23 -21.07 -5.49 15.21
N ASP A 24 -22.05 -6.09 15.88
CA ASP A 24 -23.00 -5.38 16.74
C ASP A 24 -23.14 -6.14 18.06
N TYR A 25 -22.74 -5.50 19.16
CA TYR A 25 -22.74 -6.10 20.50
C TYR A 25 -23.63 -5.28 21.46
N PRO A 26 -24.95 -5.18 21.20
CA PRO A 26 -25.85 -4.36 22.00
C PRO A 26 -25.90 -4.81 23.47
N ASP A 27 -25.80 -6.11 23.72
CA ASP A 27 -25.91 -6.70 25.07
C ASP A 27 -24.77 -6.31 26.02
N CYS A 28 -23.63 -5.82 25.50
CA CYS A 28 -22.54 -5.28 26.31
C CYS A 28 -22.33 -3.76 26.11
N GLY A 29 -23.34 -3.07 25.56
CA GLY A 29 -23.30 -1.62 25.34
C GLY A 29 -22.31 -1.19 24.26
N LEU A 30 -22.02 -2.06 23.28
CA LEU A 30 -21.13 -1.78 22.16
C LEU A 30 -21.87 -1.94 20.82
N PRO A 31 -22.90 -1.11 20.56
CA PRO A 31 -23.68 -1.22 19.34
C PRO A 31 -22.88 -0.77 18.10
N ALA A 32 -23.18 -1.38 16.96
CA ALA A 32 -22.70 -0.88 15.67
C ALA A 32 -23.28 0.51 15.38
N SER A 33 -22.44 1.43 14.90
CA SER A 33 -22.88 2.76 14.44
C SER A 33 -23.06 2.85 12.92
N LEU A 34 -22.57 1.85 12.16
CA LEU A 34 -22.72 1.77 10.71
C LEU A 34 -23.84 0.80 10.32
N THR A 35 -24.57 1.14 9.28
CA THR A 35 -25.54 0.26 8.62
C THR A 35 -24.93 -0.43 7.40
N GLU A 36 -25.62 -1.45 6.87
CA GLU A 36 -25.22 -2.11 5.62
C GLU A 36 -25.20 -1.13 4.43
N ALA A 37 -26.09 -0.14 4.43
CA ALA A 37 -26.16 0.89 3.40
C ALA A 37 -24.97 1.86 3.48
N ASP A 38 -24.54 2.24 4.69
CA ASP A 38 -23.35 3.07 4.87
C ASP A 38 -22.11 2.35 4.34
N VAL A 39 -21.95 1.07 4.69
CA VAL A 39 -20.83 0.25 4.24
C VAL A 39 -20.83 0.06 2.73
N ARG A 40 -22.00 -0.22 2.12
CA ARG A 40 -22.12 -0.25 0.65
C ARG A 40 -21.70 1.07 0.02
N THR A 41 -22.09 2.19 0.60
CA THR A 41 -21.72 3.53 0.12
C THR A 41 -20.22 3.79 0.24
N LEU A 42 -19.58 3.40 1.35
CA LEU A 42 -18.13 3.52 1.54
C LEU A 42 -17.34 2.68 0.53
N TYR A 43 -17.77 1.44 0.30
CA TYR A 43 -17.03 0.50 -0.56
C TYR A 43 -17.33 0.69 -2.04
N LEU A 44 -18.58 0.97 -2.43
CA LEU A 44 -19.02 0.96 -3.83
C LEU A 44 -19.33 2.37 -4.37
N GLY A 45 -19.37 3.39 -3.50
CA GLY A 45 -19.81 4.75 -3.82
C GLY A 45 -21.33 4.94 -3.73
N PRO A 46 -21.85 6.17 -3.88
CA PRO A 46 -23.27 6.48 -3.68
C PRO A 46 -24.25 5.72 -4.58
N GLY A 47 -23.84 5.35 -5.80
CA GLY A 47 -24.65 4.59 -6.74
C GLY A 47 -24.64 3.08 -6.51
N HIS A 48 -23.83 2.59 -5.55
CA HIS A 48 -23.63 1.16 -5.26
C HIS A 48 -23.18 0.31 -6.46
N ASP A 49 -22.59 0.95 -7.47
CA ASP A 49 -22.21 0.35 -8.76
C ASP A 49 -20.69 0.11 -8.89
N GLY A 50 -19.90 0.53 -7.90
CA GLY A 50 -18.44 0.43 -7.93
C GLY A 50 -17.75 1.54 -8.73
N ASN A 51 -18.49 2.56 -9.17
CA ASN A 51 -17.94 3.75 -9.82
C ASN A 51 -17.52 4.84 -8.83
N GLY A 52 -17.61 4.57 -7.53
CA GLY A 52 -17.07 5.41 -6.46
C GLY A 52 -16.49 4.58 -5.30
N GLY A 53 -16.24 5.26 -4.18
CA GLY A 53 -15.79 4.63 -2.94
C GLY A 53 -14.45 3.89 -3.09
N LEU A 54 -14.26 2.86 -2.25
CA LEU A 54 -13.05 2.03 -2.27
C LEU A 54 -12.88 1.22 -3.58
N ALA A 55 -13.97 0.76 -4.18
CA ALA A 55 -13.95 0.00 -5.43
C ALA A 55 -13.26 0.79 -6.56
N GLN A 56 -13.59 2.08 -6.67
CA GLN A 56 -12.90 2.97 -7.60
C GLN A 56 -11.42 3.12 -7.23
N LYS A 57 -11.08 3.32 -5.96
CA LYS A 57 -9.67 3.45 -5.54
C LYS A 57 -8.84 2.21 -5.87
N TYR A 58 -9.37 1.01 -5.64
CA TYR A 58 -8.71 -0.23 -6.03
C TYR A 58 -8.47 -0.30 -7.54
N ARG A 59 -9.47 0.03 -8.35
CA ARG A 59 -9.34 0.03 -9.81
C ARG A 59 -8.32 1.06 -10.29
N ASP A 60 -8.37 2.27 -9.75
CA ASP A 60 -7.50 3.38 -10.15
C ASP A 60 -6.03 3.09 -9.77
N CYS A 61 -5.78 2.61 -8.55
CA CYS A 61 -4.42 2.32 -8.08
C CYS A 61 -3.80 1.05 -8.68
N SER A 62 -4.62 0.14 -9.20
CA SER A 62 -4.17 -1.12 -9.80
C SER A 62 -4.28 -1.16 -11.32
N TYR A 63 -4.73 -0.07 -11.95
CA TYR A 63 -4.98 -0.02 -13.40
C TYR A 63 -5.98 -1.09 -13.85
N GLY A 64 -6.98 -1.37 -13.02
CA GLY A 64 -8.00 -2.39 -13.25
C GLY A 64 -7.54 -3.83 -13.02
N LYS A 65 -6.32 -4.07 -12.54
CA LYS A 65 -5.83 -5.43 -12.21
C LYS A 65 -6.34 -5.93 -10.87
N PHE A 66 -6.84 -5.04 -10.02
CA PHE A 66 -7.45 -5.36 -8.73
C PHE A 66 -8.81 -4.69 -8.59
N THR A 67 -9.85 -5.49 -8.41
CA THR A 67 -11.25 -5.01 -8.40
C THR A 67 -12.07 -5.67 -7.30
N LEU A 68 -13.11 -4.98 -6.84
CA LEU A 68 -14.18 -5.61 -6.05
C LEU A 68 -15.23 -6.18 -6.99
N ASN A 69 -15.65 -7.42 -6.76
CA ASN A 69 -16.79 -7.98 -7.46
C ASN A 69 -18.08 -7.35 -6.91
N ILE A 70 -18.61 -6.35 -7.61
CA ILE A 70 -19.76 -5.55 -7.18
C ILE A 70 -21.01 -6.41 -6.95
N THR A 71 -21.25 -7.39 -7.83
CA THR A 71 -22.41 -8.29 -7.72
C THR A 71 -22.32 -9.27 -6.55
N ALA A 72 -21.10 -9.64 -6.16
CA ALA A 72 -20.83 -10.52 -5.04
C ALA A 72 -20.53 -9.75 -3.75
N PHE A 73 -20.46 -8.41 -3.77
CA PHE A 73 -20.21 -7.62 -2.57
C PHE A 73 -21.43 -7.70 -1.66
N ARG A 74 -21.20 -7.97 -0.37
CA ARG A 74 -22.27 -7.99 0.63
C ARG A 74 -21.76 -7.37 1.93
N ALA A 75 -22.60 -6.53 2.52
CA ALA A 75 -22.45 -6.08 3.90
C ALA A 75 -23.56 -6.74 4.72
N VAL A 76 -23.23 -7.21 5.92
CA VAL A 76 -24.20 -7.81 6.85
C VAL A 76 -23.96 -7.30 8.27
N ARG A 77 -25.02 -6.83 8.93
CA ARG A 77 -24.97 -6.55 10.37
C ARG A 77 -25.24 -7.82 11.16
N VAL A 78 -24.34 -8.12 12.09
CA VAL A 78 -24.39 -9.37 12.86
C VAL A 78 -24.51 -9.03 14.34
N PRO A 79 -25.73 -9.12 14.92
CA PRO A 79 -25.91 -9.04 16.35
C PRO A 79 -25.27 -10.28 16.98
N HIS A 80 -24.38 -10.08 17.95
CA HIS A 80 -23.76 -11.21 18.62
C HIS A 80 -23.51 -10.96 20.11
N LEU A 81 -23.33 -12.05 20.84
CA LEU A 81 -22.99 -12.03 22.25
C LEU A 81 -21.53 -11.63 22.41
N CYS A 82 -21.35 -10.56 23.15
CA CYS A 82 -20.07 -10.03 23.56
C CYS A 82 -19.37 -11.04 24.49
N SER A 83 -18.14 -11.42 24.19
CA SER A 83 -17.32 -12.26 25.06
C SER A 83 -16.18 -11.46 25.67
N VAL A 84 -15.61 -11.94 26.79
CA VAL A 84 -14.40 -11.35 27.40
C VAL A 84 -13.25 -11.27 26.39
N MET A 85 -13.12 -12.28 25.53
CA MET A 85 -12.09 -12.31 24.49
C MET A 85 -12.26 -11.19 23.45
N VAL A 86 -13.50 -10.75 23.20
CA VAL A 86 -13.80 -9.65 22.28
C VAL A 86 -13.65 -8.31 23.00
N SER A 87 -14.34 -8.11 24.12
CA SER A 87 -14.50 -6.77 24.71
C SER A 87 -13.40 -6.36 25.68
N SER A 88 -12.68 -7.32 26.23
CA SER A 88 -11.59 -7.08 27.17
C SER A 88 -10.25 -7.43 26.53
N SER A 89 -10.10 -8.61 25.93
CA SER A 89 -8.82 -9.04 25.34
C SER A 89 -8.57 -8.55 23.91
N CYS A 90 -9.59 -7.99 23.24
CA CYS A 90 -9.50 -7.49 21.85
C CYS A 90 -8.88 -8.49 20.88
N ALA A 91 -9.18 -9.77 21.09
CA ALA A 91 -8.58 -10.86 20.35
C ALA A 91 -9.18 -10.95 18.94
N ALA A 92 -8.44 -10.47 17.93
CA ALA A 92 -8.87 -10.47 16.53
C ALA A 92 -9.31 -11.86 16.02
N TRP A 93 -8.63 -12.92 16.48
CA TRP A 93 -9.02 -14.29 16.16
C TRP A 93 -10.43 -14.61 16.68
N ALA A 94 -10.74 -14.24 17.93
CA ALA A 94 -12.04 -14.50 18.56
C ALA A 94 -13.14 -13.65 17.90
N ILE A 95 -12.83 -12.38 17.64
CA ILE A 95 -13.69 -11.47 16.89
C ILE A 95 -14.10 -12.10 15.56
N SER A 96 -13.12 -12.55 14.75
CA SER A 96 -13.45 -13.15 13.44
C SER A 96 -14.15 -14.49 13.57
N PHE A 97 -13.70 -15.38 14.45
CA PHE A 97 -14.27 -16.73 14.60
C PHE A 97 -15.75 -16.69 14.99
N LEU A 98 -16.09 -15.89 16.00
CA LEU A 98 -17.45 -15.73 16.48
C LEU A 98 -18.34 -15.02 15.46
N ALA A 99 -17.82 -13.97 14.82
CA ALA A 99 -18.51 -13.26 13.76
C ALA A 99 -18.83 -14.16 12.56
N GLU A 100 -17.88 -14.98 12.10
CA GLU A 100 -18.10 -15.92 11.00
C GLU A 100 -19.17 -16.96 11.34
N ALA A 101 -19.16 -17.52 12.56
CA ALA A 101 -20.16 -18.49 13.00
C ALA A 101 -21.57 -17.88 12.99
N ALA A 102 -21.74 -16.69 13.56
CA ALA A 102 -23.00 -15.96 13.57
C ALA A 102 -23.44 -15.55 12.15
N THR A 103 -22.50 -15.13 11.31
CA THR A 103 -22.79 -14.76 9.91
C THR A 103 -23.23 -15.97 9.09
N ARG A 104 -22.57 -17.14 9.24
CA ARG A 104 -22.97 -18.39 8.57
C ARG A 104 -24.38 -18.82 8.95
N ALA A 105 -24.78 -18.63 10.21
CA ALA A 105 -26.14 -18.89 10.65
C ALA A 105 -27.16 -17.90 10.02
N LEU A 106 -26.76 -16.64 9.82
CA LEU A 106 -27.61 -15.59 9.27
C LEU A 106 -27.83 -15.71 7.75
N ILE A 107 -26.76 -15.90 6.97
CA ILE A 107 -26.84 -15.89 5.50
C ILE A 107 -26.84 -17.29 4.89
N GLY A 108 -26.65 -18.32 5.70
CA GLY A 108 -26.51 -19.70 5.25
C GLY A 108 -25.06 -20.06 4.88
N PRO A 109 -24.68 -21.34 5.06
CA PRO A 109 -23.31 -21.79 4.82
C PRO A 109 -22.90 -21.71 3.34
N THR A 110 -23.84 -21.92 2.41
CA THR A 110 -23.59 -21.88 0.97
C THR A 110 -23.21 -20.47 0.51
N ASP A 111 -24.00 -19.47 0.88
CA ASP A 111 -23.72 -18.06 0.56
C ASP A 111 -22.39 -17.63 1.19
N PHE A 112 -22.17 -17.96 2.47
CA PHE A 112 -20.94 -17.63 3.18
C PHE A 112 -19.70 -18.22 2.50
N ALA A 113 -19.75 -19.47 2.05
CA ALA A 113 -18.65 -20.13 1.36
C ALA A 113 -18.33 -19.52 -0.02
N SER A 114 -19.24 -18.72 -0.59
CA SER A 114 -19.03 -18.07 -1.89
C SER A 114 -18.09 -16.85 -1.81
N PHE A 115 -17.80 -16.33 -0.61
CA PHE A 115 -16.92 -15.18 -0.43
C PHE A 115 -15.46 -15.60 -0.32
N THR A 116 -14.58 -14.77 -0.88
CA THR A 116 -13.13 -15.00 -0.89
C THR A 116 -12.43 -14.29 0.26
N HIS A 117 -12.98 -13.15 0.69
CA HIS A 117 -12.38 -12.25 1.67
C HIS A 117 -13.43 -11.70 2.63
N PHE A 118 -12.98 -11.35 3.82
CA PHE A 118 -13.82 -10.93 4.94
C PHE A 118 -13.26 -9.67 5.60
N THR A 119 -14.10 -8.65 5.72
CA THR A 119 -13.78 -7.46 6.52
C THR A 119 -14.68 -7.41 7.74
N TYR A 120 -14.10 -7.24 8.92
CA TYR A 120 -14.82 -7.06 10.18
C TYR A 120 -14.81 -5.59 10.57
N ILE A 121 -15.97 -4.93 10.56
CA ILE A 121 -16.10 -3.57 11.04
C ILE A 121 -16.47 -3.61 12.52
N LEU A 122 -15.61 -3.03 13.35
CA LEU A 122 -15.76 -3.02 14.81
C LEU A 122 -16.62 -1.84 15.29
N PRO A 123 -17.45 -2.01 16.34
CA PRO A 123 -18.17 -0.90 16.96
C PRO A 123 -17.23 0.20 17.44
N PRO A 124 -17.65 1.47 17.38
CA PRO A 124 -16.80 2.59 17.82
C PRO A 124 -16.36 2.46 19.28
N GLY A 125 -17.25 1.98 20.17
CA GLY A 125 -16.91 1.78 21.59
C GLY A 125 -15.90 0.65 21.84
N LEU A 126 -15.66 -0.24 20.87
CA LEU A 126 -14.66 -1.30 21.00
C LEU A 126 -13.24 -0.72 20.88
N ARG A 127 -13.04 0.30 20.03
CA ARG A 127 -11.76 1.03 19.92
C ARG A 127 -11.31 1.58 21.26
N GLU A 128 -12.20 2.25 21.99
CA GLU A 128 -11.88 2.83 23.29
C GLU A 128 -11.42 1.78 24.30
N ARG A 129 -12.05 0.60 24.29
CA ARG A 129 -11.68 -0.54 25.16
C ARG A 129 -10.36 -1.16 24.77
N CYS A 130 -10.14 -1.36 23.47
CA CYS A 130 -8.90 -1.96 22.95
C CYS A 130 -7.69 -1.04 23.03
N ASN A 131 -7.91 0.27 23.23
CA ASN A 131 -6.84 1.24 23.39
C ASN A 131 -6.47 1.47 24.87
N GLN A 132 -7.17 0.86 25.84
CA GLN A 132 -6.83 1.02 27.25
C GLN A 132 -5.61 0.15 27.66
N PRO A 133 -4.72 0.67 28.52
CA PRO A 133 -3.71 -0.15 29.18
C PRO A 133 -4.32 -1.31 29.97
N PRO A 134 -3.64 -2.47 30.11
CA PRO A 134 -2.29 -2.79 29.62
C PRO A 134 -2.28 -3.29 28.16
N LEU A 135 -3.45 -3.43 27.55
CA LEU A 135 -3.65 -4.09 26.27
C LEU A 135 -3.49 -3.12 25.11
N SER A 136 -2.53 -2.18 25.16
CA SER A 136 -2.37 -1.09 24.17
C SER A 136 -1.95 -1.61 22.78
N THR A 137 -2.79 -2.46 22.19
CA THR A 137 -2.88 -2.77 20.77
C THR A 137 -3.84 -1.75 20.20
N ALA A 138 -3.53 -0.46 20.39
CA ALA A 138 -4.24 0.56 19.65
C ALA A 138 -3.99 0.23 18.19
N TRP A 139 -5.05 -0.03 17.45
CA TRP A 139 -4.95 -0.17 16.01
C TRP A 139 -6.21 0.30 15.32
N GLU A 140 -6.03 0.97 14.18
CA GLU A 140 -7.14 1.50 13.37
C GLU A 140 -7.55 0.51 12.27
N GLY A 141 -6.58 -0.32 11.85
CA GLY A 141 -6.73 -1.45 10.93
C GLY A 141 -5.95 -2.66 11.43
N LEU A 142 -6.33 -3.84 10.96
CA LEU A 142 -5.60 -5.08 11.20
C LEU A 142 -5.83 -6.01 10.03
N ALA A 143 -4.83 -6.82 9.68
CA ALA A 143 -4.99 -7.82 8.62
C ALA A 143 -4.13 -9.05 8.85
N LEU A 144 -4.51 -10.12 8.16
CA LEU A 144 -3.64 -11.28 7.95
C LEU A 144 -2.72 -11.03 6.75
N LEU A 145 -1.44 -11.39 6.90
CA LEU A 145 -0.39 -11.18 5.89
C LEU A 145 0.40 -12.46 5.57
N PRO A 146 0.26 -13.02 4.35
CA PRO A 146 -0.92 -12.90 3.49
C PRO A 146 -2.15 -13.56 4.14
N GLY A 147 -3.34 -13.35 3.59
CA GLY A 147 -4.55 -13.90 4.18
C GLY A 147 -5.83 -13.47 3.48
N ARG A 148 -6.92 -13.40 4.24
CA ARG A 148 -8.27 -13.07 3.70
C ARG A 148 -9.16 -12.32 4.69
N LYS A 149 -8.58 -11.84 5.78
CA LYS A 149 -9.29 -11.22 6.89
C LYS A 149 -8.68 -9.86 7.17
N THR A 150 -9.56 -8.89 7.36
CA THR A 150 -9.21 -7.53 7.79
C THR A 150 -10.16 -7.10 8.90
N TRP A 151 -9.68 -6.33 9.86
CA TRP A 151 -10.48 -5.71 10.90
C TRP A 151 -10.28 -4.21 10.85
N LEU A 152 -11.36 -3.45 10.97
CA LEU A 152 -11.34 -2.00 10.85
C LEU A 152 -12.09 -1.39 12.01
N GLN A 153 -11.48 -0.41 12.67
CA GLN A 153 -12.19 0.41 13.64
C GLN A 153 -13.19 1.32 12.92
N THR A 154 -14.35 1.53 13.54
CA THR A 154 -15.27 2.60 13.12
C THR A 154 -14.74 3.94 13.61
N SER A 155 -13.77 4.51 12.89
CA SER A 155 -13.10 5.77 13.21
C SER A 155 -12.70 6.53 11.94
N ALA A 156 -12.35 7.81 12.10
CA ALA A 156 -11.87 8.65 10.99
C ALA A 156 -10.59 8.11 10.34
N TYR A 157 -9.74 7.40 11.08
CA TYR A 157 -8.51 6.79 10.56
C TYR A 157 -8.66 5.29 10.23
N GLY A 158 -9.76 4.67 10.63
CA GLY A 158 -10.13 3.28 10.31
C GLY A 158 -10.99 3.20 9.04
N VAL A 159 -12.20 2.68 9.16
CA VAL A 159 -13.10 2.39 8.02
C VAL A 159 -13.47 3.61 7.16
N PHE A 160 -13.44 4.83 7.71
CA PHE A 160 -13.75 6.05 6.95
C PHE A 160 -12.58 6.54 6.10
N ARG A 161 -11.37 6.03 6.31
CA ARG A 161 -10.18 6.36 5.53
C ARG A 161 -9.94 5.28 4.49
N TRP A 162 -10.21 5.58 3.21
CA TRP A 162 -10.06 4.61 2.12
C TRP A 162 -8.66 3.99 2.04
N ALA A 163 -7.62 4.76 2.38
CA ALA A 163 -6.24 4.28 2.37
C ALA A 163 -5.98 3.24 3.45
N THR A 164 -6.58 3.36 4.64
CA THR A 164 -6.50 2.31 5.69
C THR A 164 -7.21 1.05 5.22
N VAL A 165 -8.40 1.18 4.62
CA VAL A 165 -9.12 0.00 4.10
C VAL A 165 -8.34 -0.67 2.97
N MET A 166 -7.71 0.11 2.10
CA MET A 166 -6.81 -0.39 1.06
C MET A 166 -5.60 -1.09 1.67
N GLN A 167 -4.91 -0.48 2.64
CA GLN A 167 -3.76 -1.05 3.33
C GLN A 167 -4.06 -2.46 3.87
N GLU A 168 -5.12 -2.57 4.68
CA GLU A 168 -5.53 -3.85 5.26
C GLU A 168 -5.93 -4.87 4.18
N GLY A 169 -6.61 -4.40 3.13
CA GLY A 169 -6.96 -5.23 1.98
C GLY A 169 -5.75 -5.76 1.24
N LEU A 170 -4.69 -4.98 1.09
CA LEU A 170 -3.46 -5.35 0.39
C LEU A 170 -2.53 -6.24 1.20
N HIS A 171 -2.60 -6.19 2.54
CA HIS A 171 -1.96 -7.20 3.38
C HIS A 171 -2.42 -8.61 3.04
N ASN A 172 -3.70 -8.80 2.68
CA ASN A 172 -4.21 -10.12 2.29
C ASN A 172 -3.48 -10.70 1.05
N TYR A 173 -2.79 -9.87 0.27
CA TYR A 173 -2.04 -10.25 -0.92
C TYR A 173 -0.50 -10.20 -0.75
N GLY A 174 0.00 -10.02 0.48
CA GLY A 174 1.43 -10.08 0.74
C GLY A 174 2.16 -8.73 0.75
N LEU A 175 1.45 -7.60 0.61
CA LEU A 175 2.10 -6.30 0.78
C LEU A 175 2.36 -6.00 2.26
N TRP A 176 3.51 -5.42 2.55
CA TRP A 176 3.95 -5.01 3.89
C TRP A 176 3.85 -3.49 4.03
N HIS A 177 4.02 -3.00 5.25
CA HIS A 177 4.06 -1.56 5.49
C HIS A 177 5.23 -0.90 4.77
N SER A 178 5.02 0.34 4.36
CA SER A 178 6.08 1.21 3.86
C SER A 178 6.74 1.98 5.00
N TRP A 179 8.04 2.22 4.84
CA TRP A 179 8.92 2.79 5.84
C TRP A 179 9.45 4.15 5.39
N ARG A 180 9.85 4.97 6.37
CA ARG A 180 10.66 6.17 6.11
C ARG A 180 11.56 6.43 7.30
N ASN A 181 12.85 6.64 7.05
CA ASN A 181 13.86 6.84 8.10
C ASN A 181 13.85 5.70 9.14
N ASP A 182 13.70 4.46 8.68
CA ASP A 182 13.58 3.26 9.52
C ASP A 182 12.42 3.27 10.52
N ILE A 183 11.40 4.10 10.27
CA ILE A 183 10.15 4.13 11.02
C ILE A 183 9.04 3.55 10.14
N GLU A 184 8.41 2.49 10.64
CA GLU A 184 7.26 1.84 10.01
C GLU A 184 6.11 2.83 9.86
N TYR A 185 5.35 2.72 8.78
CA TYR A 185 4.25 3.61 8.38
C TYR A 185 4.63 5.05 8.04
N ASN A 186 5.86 5.49 8.30
CA ASN A 186 6.22 6.90 8.20
C ASN A 186 6.37 7.39 6.74
N ASP A 187 6.12 6.52 5.75
CA ASP A 187 5.96 6.91 4.36
C ASP A 187 4.57 7.49 4.10
N TYR A 188 4.50 8.79 3.84
CA TYR A 188 3.25 9.51 3.53
C TYR A 188 2.94 9.55 2.02
N SER A 189 3.71 8.84 1.19
CA SER A 189 3.53 8.78 -0.27
C SER A 189 2.72 7.58 -0.75
N THR A 190 2.26 6.72 0.16
CA THR A 190 1.54 5.47 -0.14
C THR A 190 0.52 5.12 0.94
N ALA A 191 -0.56 4.42 0.54
CA ALA A 191 -1.52 3.78 1.44
C ALA A 191 -0.91 2.67 2.30
N MET A 192 0.24 2.07 1.93
CA MET A 192 0.95 1.11 2.79
C MET A 192 1.75 1.79 3.90
N GLY A 193 1.80 3.12 3.91
CA GLY A 193 2.21 3.91 5.07
C GLY A 193 1.06 4.80 5.53
N ARG A 194 1.34 6.04 5.92
CA ARG A 194 0.31 6.99 6.41
C ARG A 194 -0.28 7.89 5.32
N GLY A 195 0.07 7.67 4.06
CA GLY A 195 -0.37 8.49 2.93
C GLY A 195 -1.78 8.17 2.46
N ASP A 196 -2.56 9.19 2.09
CA ASP A 196 -3.82 9.03 1.34
C ASP A 196 -3.52 8.99 -0.17
N ALA A 197 -2.75 8.00 -0.59
CA ALA A 197 -2.23 7.88 -1.95
C ALA A 197 -2.20 6.42 -2.40
N CYS A 198 -2.09 6.17 -3.69
CA CYS A 198 -1.93 4.80 -4.19
C CYS A 198 -0.63 4.17 -3.67
N PRO A 199 -0.54 2.82 -3.66
CA PRO A 199 0.69 2.13 -3.35
C PRO A 199 1.87 2.69 -4.16
N ASN A 200 3.05 2.78 -3.53
CA ASN A 200 4.23 3.25 -4.22
C ASN A 200 4.66 2.25 -5.29
N THR A 201 5.63 2.67 -6.09
CA THR A 201 6.06 1.92 -7.26
C THR A 201 6.59 0.53 -6.95
N ALA A 202 7.34 0.35 -5.86
CA ALA A 202 7.83 -0.97 -5.47
C ALA A 202 6.67 -1.91 -5.11
N GLU A 203 5.65 -1.39 -4.43
CA GLU A 203 4.44 -2.14 -4.06
C GLU A 203 3.61 -2.55 -5.28
N ILE A 204 3.35 -1.61 -6.20
CA ILE A 204 2.61 -1.93 -7.43
C ILE A 204 3.41 -2.81 -8.40
N ALA A 205 4.75 -2.78 -8.35
CA ALA A 205 5.59 -3.70 -9.11
C ALA A 205 5.54 -5.11 -8.51
N TYR A 206 5.63 -5.25 -7.19
CA TYR A 206 5.45 -6.52 -6.48
C TYR A 206 4.10 -7.17 -6.79
N MET A 207 3.04 -6.36 -6.85
CA MET A 207 1.69 -6.82 -7.18
C MET A 207 1.48 -7.13 -8.67
N GLY A 208 2.49 -6.92 -9.52
CA GLY A 208 2.36 -7.09 -10.98
C GLY A 208 1.45 -6.04 -11.63
N TRP A 209 1.17 -4.93 -10.95
CA TRP A 209 0.32 -3.86 -11.46
C TRP A 209 1.06 -2.91 -12.39
N ALA A 210 2.34 -2.68 -12.11
CA ALA A 210 3.22 -1.83 -12.90
C ALA A 210 4.27 -2.61 -13.71
N THR A 211 4.70 -2.02 -14.84
CA THR A 211 5.85 -2.48 -15.63
C THR A 211 6.93 -1.40 -15.69
N PRO A 212 8.22 -1.79 -15.71
CA PRO A 212 9.30 -0.83 -15.85
C PRO A 212 9.25 -0.17 -17.23
N ALA A 213 9.84 1.02 -17.36
CA ALA A 213 10.10 1.65 -18.64
C ALA A 213 11.00 0.76 -19.50
N GLU A 214 10.92 0.91 -20.82
CA GLU A 214 11.76 0.16 -21.76
C GLU A 214 13.25 0.35 -21.43
N GLY A 215 13.96 -0.76 -21.20
CA GLY A 215 15.37 -0.78 -20.78
C GLY A 215 15.60 -0.34 -19.32
N GLY A 216 14.54 -0.16 -18.53
CA GLY A 216 14.55 0.26 -17.13
C GLY A 216 14.27 -0.86 -16.13
N GLU A 217 14.11 -2.11 -16.58
CA GLU A 217 13.80 -3.28 -15.76
C GLU A 217 14.95 -3.74 -14.86
N ARG A 218 16.19 -3.47 -15.31
CA ARG A 218 17.40 -3.88 -14.61
C ARG A 218 18.55 -2.93 -14.93
N LEU A 219 18.64 -1.84 -14.18
CA LEU A 219 19.74 -0.88 -14.29
C LEU A 219 20.87 -1.27 -13.33
N ASP A 220 21.81 -2.07 -13.82
CA ASP A 220 22.97 -2.56 -13.07
C ASP A 220 24.31 -2.05 -13.65
N SER A 221 25.44 -2.58 -13.17
CA SER A 221 26.78 -2.18 -13.62
C SER A 221 27.05 -2.39 -15.11
N SER A 222 26.32 -3.29 -15.77
CA SER A 222 26.45 -3.55 -17.21
C SER A 222 25.74 -2.49 -18.06
N MET A 223 24.62 -1.95 -17.54
CA MET A 223 23.81 -0.93 -18.22
C MET A 223 24.26 0.50 -17.86
N LEU A 224 24.65 0.72 -16.61
CA LEU A 224 25.07 2.02 -16.09
C LEU A 224 26.60 2.12 -16.00
N ALA A 225 27.23 2.40 -17.14
CA ALA A 225 28.64 2.78 -17.16
C ALA A 225 28.87 4.10 -16.39
N PRO A 226 29.93 4.22 -15.57
CA PRO A 226 30.19 5.44 -14.81
C PRO A 226 30.33 6.69 -15.70
N GLY A 227 29.74 7.81 -15.26
CA GLY A 227 29.72 9.08 -15.98
C GLY A 227 28.86 9.09 -17.25
N LYS A 228 28.21 7.96 -17.59
CA LYS A 228 27.24 7.88 -18.67
C LYS A 228 25.82 7.97 -18.12
N THR A 229 24.98 8.68 -18.86
CA THR A 229 23.60 8.92 -18.50
C THR A 229 22.68 8.08 -19.37
N LEU A 230 21.73 7.39 -18.74
CA LEU A 230 20.56 6.82 -19.41
C LEU A 230 19.36 7.74 -19.19
N SER A 231 18.47 7.81 -20.18
CA SER A 231 17.35 8.75 -20.21
C SER A 231 16.07 8.04 -20.57
N PHE A 232 15.00 8.32 -19.83
CA PHE A 232 13.70 7.68 -19.94
C PHE A 232 12.62 8.75 -20.02
N THR A 233 11.52 8.46 -20.72
CA THR A 233 10.31 9.30 -20.71
C THR A 233 9.25 8.53 -19.94
N MET A 234 8.91 9.00 -18.74
CA MET A 234 8.13 8.24 -17.79
C MET A 234 6.81 8.94 -17.47
N PRO A 235 5.66 8.27 -17.68
CA PRO A 235 4.38 8.77 -17.21
C PRO A 235 4.31 8.72 -15.68
N ALA A 236 3.58 9.67 -15.09
CA ALA A 236 3.24 9.60 -13.68
C ALA A 236 2.45 8.33 -13.36
N THR A 237 2.65 7.76 -12.18
CA THR A 237 2.03 6.48 -11.80
C THR A 237 0.51 6.52 -11.84
N TYR A 238 -0.14 7.65 -11.60
CA TYR A 238 -1.60 7.73 -11.65
C TYR A 238 -2.17 7.58 -13.08
N LEU A 239 -1.36 7.80 -14.13
CA LEU A 239 -1.79 7.75 -15.53
C LEU A 239 -1.90 6.31 -16.04
N THR A 240 -0.91 5.48 -15.72
CA THR A 240 -0.79 4.12 -16.27
C THR A 240 0.13 3.26 -15.42
N GLY A 241 -0.12 1.96 -15.44
CA GLY A 241 0.79 0.95 -14.90
C GLY A 241 1.93 0.60 -15.85
N SER A 242 1.84 0.99 -17.13
CA SER A 242 2.86 0.61 -18.11
C SER A 242 3.99 1.64 -18.16
N ASN A 243 5.24 1.16 -18.18
CA ASN A 243 6.44 1.96 -18.41
C ASN A 243 6.66 3.10 -17.39
N ASN A 244 6.15 2.94 -16.16
CA ASN A 244 6.03 4.05 -15.21
C ASN A 244 7.14 4.08 -14.15
N HIS A 245 8.11 3.17 -14.22
CA HIS A 245 9.21 3.12 -13.26
C HIS A 245 10.53 2.60 -13.81
N LEU A 246 11.59 2.80 -13.03
CA LEU A 246 12.90 2.21 -13.24
C LEU A 246 13.27 1.37 -12.01
N ARG A 247 13.97 0.27 -12.22
CA ARG A 247 14.52 -0.59 -11.18
C ARG A 247 16.05 -0.60 -11.28
N VAL A 248 16.71 -0.05 -10.27
CA VAL A 248 18.18 0.03 -10.19
C VAL A 248 18.70 -1.06 -9.26
N LEU A 249 19.70 -1.82 -9.73
CA LEU A 249 20.36 -2.88 -8.98
C LEU A 249 21.83 -2.46 -8.80
N PRO A 250 22.20 -1.85 -7.66
CA PRO A 250 23.53 -1.29 -7.40
C PRO A 250 24.60 -2.37 -7.16
N ASP A 251 24.71 -3.37 -8.03
CA ASP A 251 25.66 -4.49 -7.96
C ASP A 251 27.13 -4.05 -7.92
N TRP A 252 27.43 -2.83 -8.36
CA TRP A 252 28.74 -2.19 -8.22
C TRP A 252 29.13 -1.86 -6.78
N LEU A 253 28.19 -1.89 -5.84
CA LEU A 253 28.45 -1.73 -4.40
C LEU A 253 28.73 -3.09 -3.77
N LEU A 254 29.75 -3.80 -4.27
CA LEU A 254 30.01 -5.21 -3.96
C LEU A 254 30.02 -5.53 -2.46
N SER A 255 30.51 -4.62 -1.62
CA SER A 255 30.60 -4.82 -0.16
C SER A 255 29.26 -4.75 0.58
N THR A 256 28.23 -4.14 -0.01
CA THR A 256 26.89 -4.03 0.59
C THR A 256 25.84 -4.80 -0.17
N TYR A 257 25.91 -4.82 -1.51
CA TYR A 257 24.88 -5.43 -2.35
C TYR A 257 24.88 -6.97 -2.28
N SER A 258 26.04 -7.59 -2.04
CA SER A 258 26.15 -9.05 -1.89
C SER A 258 25.65 -9.59 -0.54
N ASP A 259 25.44 -8.71 0.45
CA ASP A 259 24.91 -9.07 1.75
C ASP A 259 23.38 -9.04 1.72
N ALA A 260 22.74 -10.19 1.93
CA ALA A 260 21.28 -10.33 1.87
C ALA A 260 20.51 -9.43 2.85
N SER A 261 21.15 -8.98 3.94
CA SER A 261 20.53 -8.09 4.93
C SER A 261 20.71 -6.60 4.60
N ARG A 262 21.69 -6.25 3.77
CA ARG A 262 22.09 -4.86 3.49
C ARG A 262 21.92 -4.44 2.04
N GLY A 263 21.86 -5.39 1.11
CA GLY A 263 21.66 -5.11 -0.30
C GLY A 263 20.30 -4.48 -0.55
N LYS A 264 20.29 -3.43 -1.38
CA LYS A 264 19.08 -2.66 -1.69
C LYS A 264 18.93 -2.46 -3.20
N ASN A 265 17.74 -2.70 -3.71
CA ASN A 265 17.32 -2.24 -5.04
C ASN A 265 16.59 -0.90 -4.90
N LEU A 266 16.63 -0.08 -5.95
CA LEU A 266 15.88 1.19 -5.99
C LEU A 266 14.76 1.14 -7.01
N TYR A 267 13.60 1.68 -6.62
CA TYR A 267 12.48 1.97 -7.50
C TYR A 267 12.35 3.48 -7.66
N VAL A 268 12.39 3.93 -8.91
CA VAL A 268 12.33 5.35 -9.28
C VAL A 268 11.09 5.56 -10.13
N ALA A 269 10.22 6.50 -9.75
CA ALA A 269 8.99 6.77 -10.50
C ALA A 269 8.49 8.20 -10.34
N VAL A 270 7.69 8.66 -11.30
CA VAL A 270 7.09 10.00 -11.29
C VAL A 270 5.75 9.96 -10.56
N ARG A 271 5.54 10.81 -9.57
CA ARG A 271 4.29 10.95 -8.81
C ARG A 271 3.69 12.35 -9.04
N VAL A 272 2.38 12.43 -9.20
CA VAL A 272 1.62 13.68 -9.37
C VAL A 272 0.33 13.58 -8.58
N ALA A 273 -0.05 14.64 -7.87
CA ALA A 273 -1.27 14.68 -7.05
C ALA A 273 -2.56 14.77 -7.90
N LYS A 274 -2.94 13.68 -8.56
CA LYS A 274 -4.16 13.56 -9.37
C LYS A 274 -4.86 12.22 -9.13
N ASN A 275 -6.17 12.16 -9.40
CA ASN A 275 -6.99 10.96 -9.25
C ASN A 275 -6.88 10.34 -7.83
N ALA A 276 -6.56 9.05 -7.74
CA ALA A 276 -6.39 8.37 -6.45
C ALA A 276 -5.15 8.85 -5.67
N ASP A 277 -4.21 9.54 -6.32
CA ASP A 277 -3.07 10.23 -5.73
C ASP A 277 -3.34 11.70 -5.38
N ALA A 278 -4.58 12.20 -5.49
CA ALA A 278 -4.91 13.63 -5.33
C ALA A 278 -4.51 14.26 -3.98
N ALA A 279 -4.35 13.45 -2.92
CA ALA A 279 -3.93 13.91 -1.60
C ALA A 279 -2.41 13.77 -1.34
N LEU A 280 -1.61 13.46 -2.37
CA LEU A 280 -0.15 13.47 -2.25
C LEU A 280 0.37 14.84 -1.80
N GLY A 281 1.15 14.83 -0.73
CA GLY A 281 1.77 16.05 -0.20
C GLY A 281 2.75 16.70 -1.18
N PRO A 282 3.07 18.00 -1.01
CA PRO A 282 4.02 18.73 -1.87
C PRO A 282 5.43 18.15 -1.90
N GLU A 283 5.80 17.35 -0.89
CA GLU A 283 7.05 16.62 -0.87
C GLU A 283 7.14 15.56 -1.98
N PHE A 284 6.01 14.97 -2.38
CA PHE A 284 5.92 13.83 -3.30
C PHE A 284 5.30 14.21 -4.65
N SER A 285 4.40 15.20 -4.65
CA SER A 285 3.65 15.60 -5.84
C SER A 285 4.51 16.34 -6.87
N SER A 286 4.32 15.99 -8.14
CA SER A 286 5.05 16.54 -9.29
C SER A 286 6.55 16.33 -9.19
N LYS A 287 6.95 15.17 -8.66
CA LYS A 287 8.35 14.79 -8.44
C LYS A 287 8.60 13.34 -8.81
N ILE A 288 9.87 13.04 -9.03
CA ILE A 288 10.38 11.68 -8.98
C ILE A 288 10.45 11.26 -7.51
N SER A 289 9.78 10.16 -7.15
CA SER A 289 9.90 9.49 -5.85
C SER A 289 10.84 8.31 -5.97
N ILE A 290 11.65 8.11 -4.92
CA ILE A 290 12.66 7.06 -4.87
C ILE A 290 12.45 6.22 -3.61
N HIS A 291 12.25 4.93 -3.83
CA HIS A 291 12.08 3.93 -2.78
C HIS A 291 13.21 2.91 -2.84
N GLU A 292 13.70 2.46 -1.70
CA GLU A 292 14.61 1.32 -1.60
C GLU A 292 13.88 0.08 -1.10
N VAL A 293 14.36 -1.11 -1.50
CA VAL A 293 13.78 -2.41 -1.15
C VAL A 293 14.91 -3.39 -0.88
N ASN A 294 14.76 -4.30 0.09
CA ASN A 294 15.74 -5.38 0.31
C ASN A 294 15.96 -6.18 -0.98
N ALA A 295 17.20 -6.19 -1.49
CA ALA A 295 17.52 -6.78 -2.79
C ALA A 295 17.39 -8.31 -2.80
N ALA A 296 17.70 -9.00 -1.69
CA ALA A 296 17.57 -10.46 -1.64
C ALA A 296 16.12 -10.90 -1.73
N ILE A 297 15.21 -10.17 -1.06
CA ILE A 297 13.77 -10.41 -1.12
C ILE A 297 13.22 -10.03 -2.50
N ASP A 298 13.54 -8.83 -2.99
CA ASP A 298 13.04 -8.28 -4.25
C ASP A 298 13.51 -9.07 -5.49
N ASN A 299 14.72 -9.64 -5.47
CA ASN A 299 15.23 -10.47 -6.56
C ASN A 299 14.65 -11.90 -6.57
N ALA A 300 14.03 -12.35 -5.47
CA ALA A 300 13.49 -13.70 -5.33
C ALA A 300 12.23 -13.75 -4.44
N PRO A 301 11.15 -13.00 -4.79
CA PRO A 301 10.01 -12.76 -3.89
C PRO A 301 9.29 -14.03 -3.44
N GLU A 302 9.26 -15.07 -4.28
CA GLU A 302 8.60 -16.35 -3.97
C GLU A 302 9.18 -17.05 -2.72
N GLY A 303 10.47 -16.85 -2.43
CA GLY A 303 11.12 -17.42 -1.25
C GLY A 303 10.86 -16.66 0.06
N PHE A 304 10.23 -15.49 -0.01
CA PHE A 304 10.20 -14.51 1.09
C PHE A 304 8.82 -13.90 1.35
N VAL A 305 7.74 -14.58 0.96
CA VAL A 305 6.35 -14.12 1.11
C VAL A 305 6.00 -13.68 2.55
N SER A 306 6.64 -14.28 3.56
CA SER A 306 6.43 -13.99 4.98
C SER A 306 7.47 -13.05 5.59
N LYS A 307 8.32 -12.39 4.80
CA LYS A 307 9.31 -11.42 5.29
C LYS A 307 9.02 -10.03 4.75
N ASP A 308 9.14 -9.05 5.61
CA ASP A 308 9.04 -7.64 5.23
C ASP A 308 10.21 -7.26 4.28
N PRO A 309 9.92 -6.88 3.02
CA PRO A 309 10.93 -6.35 2.10
C PRO A 309 11.50 -4.99 2.55
N ARG A 310 10.89 -4.36 3.56
CA ARG A 310 11.20 -3.01 4.07
C ARG A 310 11.31 -1.99 2.95
N ILE A 311 10.21 -1.83 2.22
CA ILE A 311 10.08 -0.79 1.19
C ILE A 311 10.16 0.55 1.90
N GLN A 312 11.16 1.36 1.56
CA GLN A 312 11.43 2.61 2.28
C GLN A 312 11.52 3.79 1.31
N PHE A 313 10.76 4.85 1.57
CA PHE A 313 10.96 6.14 0.90
C PHE A 313 12.28 6.76 1.36
N ILE A 314 13.17 7.08 0.42
CA ILE A 314 14.49 7.65 0.74
C ILE A 314 14.65 9.09 0.27
N ASN A 315 14.02 9.48 -0.85
CA ASN A 315 14.14 10.84 -1.36
C ASN A 315 13.16 11.15 -2.50
N SER A 316 13.07 12.42 -2.87
CA SER A 316 12.38 12.87 -4.08
C SER A 316 13.12 14.03 -4.77
N THR A 317 12.92 14.17 -6.08
CA THR A 317 13.52 15.27 -6.84
C THR A 317 12.52 15.81 -7.87
N GLY A 318 12.48 17.13 -8.03
CA GLY A 318 11.52 17.80 -8.91
C GLY A 318 11.97 17.86 -10.37
N PRO A 319 11.10 18.36 -11.27
CA PRO A 319 11.49 18.66 -12.65
C PRO A 319 12.60 19.72 -12.68
N MET A 320 13.41 19.68 -13.73
CA MET A 320 14.57 20.54 -13.93
C MET A 320 15.52 20.60 -12.72
N SER A 321 15.66 19.49 -11.99
CA SER A 321 16.52 19.38 -10.82
C SER A 321 17.29 18.06 -10.79
N ARG A 322 18.29 17.96 -9.91
CA ARG A 322 19.09 16.75 -9.75
C ARG A 322 19.28 16.43 -8.27
N LEU A 323 19.41 15.14 -7.99
CA LEU A 323 19.65 14.60 -6.66
C LEU A 323 20.81 13.60 -6.73
N ALA A 324 21.82 13.81 -5.89
CA ALA A 324 22.88 12.83 -5.67
C ALA A 324 22.48 11.89 -4.52
N LEU A 325 22.56 10.59 -4.78
CA LEU A 325 22.39 9.51 -3.81
C LEU A 325 23.77 8.90 -3.56
N ASP A 326 24.57 9.53 -2.70
CA ASP A 326 25.97 9.15 -2.49
C ASP A 326 26.13 7.70 -2.00
N ALA A 327 25.22 7.23 -1.14
CA ALA A 327 25.18 5.84 -0.67
C ALA A 327 25.05 4.81 -1.82
N TYR A 328 24.47 5.24 -2.94
CA TYR A 328 24.23 4.43 -4.13
C TYR A 328 25.20 4.73 -5.29
N ARG A 329 26.03 5.76 -5.14
CA ARG A 329 26.86 6.34 -6.20
C ARG A 329 26.08 6.66 -7.47
N LEU A 330 24.90 7.26 -7.28
CA LEU A 330 23.93 7.54 -8.34
C LEU A 330 23.52 9.01 -8.32
N VAL A 331 23.30 9.59 -9.49
CA VAL A 331 22.60 10.87 -9.66
C VAL A 331 21.31 10.61 -10.43
N VAL A 332 20.19 11.04 -9.85
CA VAL A 332 18.86 11.02 -10.47
C VAL A 332 18.49 12.44 -10.86
N TYR A 333 18.03 12.62 -12.09
CA TYR A 333 17.65 13.92 -12.64
C TYR A 333 16.17 13.92 -12.99
N GLY A 334 15.46 14.95 -12.54
CA GLY A 334 14.20 15.36 -13.14
C GLY A 334 14.49 16.30 -14.30
N GLY A 335 14.18 15.87 -15.51
CA GLY A 335 14.32 16.64 -16.74
C GLY A 335 13.11 17.53 -17.00
N SER A 336 12.84 17.77 -18.29
CA SER A 336 11.68 18.52 -18.75
C SER A 336 10.41 17.66 -18.83
N TRP A 337 9.24 18.30 -18.73
CA TRP A 337 7.97 17.66 -19.05
C TRP A 337 7.83 17.52 -20.58
N VAL A 338 7.60 16.30 -21.08
CA VAL A 338 7.38 16.03 -22.50
C VAL A 338 5.90 16.18 -22.88
N GLY A 339 5.04 16.17 -21.88
CA GLY A 339 3.61 16.37 -22.00
C GLY A 339 3.00 16.53 -20.60
N THR A 340 1.67 16.45 -20.52
CA THR A 340 0.96 16.50 -19.24
C THR A 340 1.33 15.28 -18.40
N ASP A 341 2.03 15.52 -17.29
CA ASP A 341 2.42 14.52 -16.29
C ASP A 341 3.29 13.36 -16.84
N ILE A 342 4.06 13.63 -17.90
CA ILE A 342 5.09 12.73 -18.43
C ILE A 342 6.44 13.44 -18.36
N LEU A 343 7.36 12.92 -17.54
CA LEU A 343 8.63 13.56 -17.21
C LEU A 343 9.80 12.83 -17.88
N ARG A 344 10.79 13.57 -18.39
CA ARG A 344 12.11 12.99 -18.68
C ARG A 344 12.84 12.69 -17.38
N VAL A 345 13.26 11.45 -17.19
CA VAL A 345 14.03 11.01 -16.04
C VAL A 345 15.39 10.55 -16.53
N HIS A 346 16.45 11.05 -15.92
CA HIS A 346 17.80 10.60 -16.23
C HIS A 346 18.48 9.99 -15.03
N ILE A 347 19.32 8.98 -15.27
CA ILE A 347 20.10 8.31 -14.25
C ILE A 347 21.55 8.23 -14.72
N CYS A 348 22.48 8.56 -13.82
CA CYS A 348 23.90 8.40 -14.04
C CYS A 348 24.58 7.82 -12.80
N ARG A 349 25.40 6.80 -12.98
CA ARG A 349 26.27 6.25 -11.95
C ARG A 349 27.61 7.00 -11.94
N PHE A 350 28.21 7.18 -10.78
CA PHE A 350 29.57 7.71 -10.63
C PHE A 350 30.46 6.75 -9.83
N LEU A 351 31.78 6.96 -9.89
CA LEU A 351 32.74 6.17 -9.12
C LEU A 351 33.05 6.80 -7.77
N SER A 352 33.38 8.10 -7.78
CA SER A 352 33.88 8.83 -6.61
C SER A 352 33.02 10.04 -6.28
N LEU A 353 32.70 10.87 -7.27
CA LEU A 353 31.98 12.13 -7.06
C LEU A 353 30.80 12.29 -8.02
N PRO A 354 29.67 12.88 -7.57
CA PRO A 354 28.53 13.20 -8.42
C PRO A 354 28.86 14.10 -9.63
N SER A 355 29.97 14.84 -9.58
CA SER A 355 30.44 15.71 -10.67
C SER A 355 30.96 14.96 -11.90
N GLU A 356 31.21 13.65 -11.79
CA GLU A 356 31.52 12.78 -12.93
C GLU A 356 30.31 12.64 -13.87
N CYS A 357 29.10 12.84 -13.34
CA CYS A 357 27.88 12.83 -14.12
C CYS A 357 27.64 14.21 -14.78
N PRO A 358 27.11 14.24 -16.02
CA PRO A 358 26.85 15.48 -16.73
C PRO A 358 25.96 16.48 -15.93
N PRO A 359 26.19 17.79 -16.07
CA PRO A 359 25.26 18.77 -15.53
C PRO A 359 23.92 18.71 -16.29
N LEU A 360 22.82 19.04 -15.61
CA LEU A 360 21.47 18.90 -16.18
C LEU A 360 21.27 19.73 -17.45
N ASN A 361 21.85 20.93 -17.53
CA ASN A 361 21.76 21.79 -18.72
C ASN A 361 22.38 21.17 -20.00
N ARG A 362 23.21 20.13 -19.88
CA ARG A 362 23.74 19.36 -21.00
C ARG A 362 22.77 18.26 -21.45
N LEU A 363 22.01 17.70 -20.51
CA LEU A 363 21.02 16.63 -20.75
C LEU A 363 19.69 17.20 -21.25
N GLU A 364 19.32 18.37 -20.73
CA GLU A 364 18.14 19.15 -21.07
C GLU A 364 18.58 20.49 -21.67
N PRO A 365 19.18 20.49 -22.88
CA PRO A 365 19.46 21.74 -23.57
C PRO A 365 18.13 22.45 -23.75
N GLY A 366 17.99 23.62 -23.12
CA GLY A 366 16.80 24.44 -23.28
C GLY A 366 16.49 24.65 -24.76
N PRO A 367 15.23 24.96 -25.12
CA PRO A 367 14.91 25.30 -26.50
C PRO A 367 15.94 26.31 -27.00
N PRO A 368 16.45 26.15 -28.24
CA PRO A 368 17.49 27.02 -28.77
C PRO A 368 17.05 28.44 -28.49
N ARG A 369 17.87 29.19 -27.73
CA ARG A 369 17.59 30.59 -27.47
C ARG A 369 17.43 31.21 -28.86
N PHE A 370 16.20 31.59 -29.21
CA PHE A 370 15.97 32.30 -30.45
C PHE A 370 16.98 33.47 -30.47
N PRO A 371 17.63 33.75 -31.61
CA PRO A 371 18.49 34.91 -31.72
C PRO A 371 17.73 36.08 -31.12
N LEU A 372 18.28 36.70 -30.08
CA LEU A 372 17.75 37.95 -29.57
C LEU A 372 17.52 38.83 -30.82
N PRO A 373 16.30 39.33 -31.06
CA PRO A 373 16.07 40.20 -32.21
C PRO A 373 17.17 41.27 -32.17
N PRO A 374 17.81 41.58 -33.33
CA PRO A 374 18.94 42.49 -33.38
C PRO A 374 18.58 43.71 -32.56
N SER A 375 19.37 43.96 -31.52
CA SER A 375 19.18 45.06 -30.59
C SER A 375 18.80 46.28 -31.42
N SER A 376 17.59 46.79 -31.19
CA SER A 376 17.06 47.93 -31.93
C SER A 376 18.13 49.01 -31.98
N PRO A 377 18.37 49.64 -33.13
CA PRO A 377 19.37 50.70 -33.24
C PRO A 377 19.14 51.72 -32.13
N PRO A 378 20.22 52.25 -31.52
CA PRO A 378 20.09 53.24 -30.47
C PRO A 378 19.13 54.34 -30.95
N PRO A 379 18.16 54.76 -30.10
CA PRO A 379 17.17 55.73 -30.50
C PRO A 379 17.87 56.95 -31.08
N SER A 380 17.51 57.32 -32.31
CA SER A 380 18.00 58.53 -32.97
C SER A 380 17.86 59.72 -32.02
N PRO A 381 18.84 60.64 -31.98
CA PRO A 381 18.75 61.83 -31.14
C PRO A 381 17.43 62.53 -31.41
N LEU A 382 16.66 62.73 -30.33
CA LEU A 382 15.38 63.45 -30.36
C LEU A 382 15.59 64.80 -31.06
N PRO A 383 14.73 65.17 -32.04
CA PRO A 383 14.73 66.50 -32.61
C PRO A 383 14.60 67.55 -31.49
N PRO A 384 15.27 68.72 -31.62
CA PRO A 384 15.12 69.80 -30.65
C PRO A 384 13.64 70.12 -30.48
N SER A 385 13.16 70.05 -29.23
CA SER A 385 11.77 70.32 -28.90
C SER A 385 11.39 71.72 -29.39
N PRO A 386 10.26 71.87 -30.10
CA PRO A 386 9.76 73.19 -30.48
C PRO A 386 9.47 74.01 -29.22
N LEU A 387 9.86 75.29 -29.27
CA LEU A 387 9.61 76.24 -28.19
C LEU A 387 8.12 76.23 -27.79
N PRO A 388 7.82 76.24 -26.48
CA PRO A 388 6.45 76.27 -26.01
C PRO A 388 5.74 77.54 -26.51
N PRO A 389 4.54 77.43 -27.11
CA PRO A 389 3.74 78.58 -27.46
C PRO A 389 3.32 79.35 -26.21
N SER A 390 3.37 80.67 -26.33
CA SER A 390 3.02 81.64 -25.28
C SER A 390 1.62 81.38 -24.72
N ALA A 391 1.50 81.50 -23.39
CA ALA A 391 0.29 81.23 -22.64
C ALA A 391 -0.90 82.06 -23.15
N SER A 392 -1.98 81.36 -23.56
CA SER A 392 -3.29 81.99 -23.71
C SER A 392 -4.04 82.02 -22.38
N PRO A 393 -4.83 83.08 -22.14
CA PRO A 393 -5.46 83.33 -20.84
C PRO A 393 -6.59 82.35 -20.53
N SER A 394 -6.71 82.02 -19.25
CA SER A 394 -7.69 81.10 -18.66
C SER A 394 -9.14 81.50 -18.95
N PRO A 395 -10.02 80.54 -19.33
CA PRO A 395 -11.45 80.78 -19.41
C PRO A 395 -12.12 80.81 -18.02
N PRO A 396 -13.26 81.53 -17.87
CA PRO A 396 -13.96 81.70 -16.60
C PRO A 396 -14.71 80.41 -16.16
N PRO A 397 -14.99 80.28 -14.85
CA PRO A 397 -15.62 79.08 -14.28
C PRO A 397 -17.07 78.91 -14.73
N ARG A 398 -17.42 77.66 -15.06
CA ARG A 398 -18.76 77.24 -15.48
C ARG A 398 -19.73 77.16 -14.28
N PRO A 399 -21.01 77.57 -14.42
CA PRO A 399 -22.01 77.48 -13.37
C PRO A 399 -22.44 76.03 -13.08
N THR A 400 -22.73 75.78 -11.80
CA THR A 400 -23.25 74.52 -11.25
C THR A 400 -24.68 74.24 -11.73
N GLN A 401 -24.91 73.02 -12.24
CA GLN A 401 -26.25 72.51 -12.55
C GLN A 401 -26.90 71.83 -11.32
N PRO A 402 -28.24 71.90 -11.19
CA PRO A 402 -28.98 71.26 -10.11
C PRO A 402 -29.22 69.75 -10.34
N PRO A 403 -29.48 68.98 -9.26
CA PRO A 403 -29.58 67.53 -9.32
C PRO A 403 -30.93 67.05 -9.90
N SER A 404 -30.86 66.02 -10.75
CA SER A 404 -32.04 65.31 -11.28
C SER A 404 -32.58 64.24 -10.30
N PRO A 405 -33.90 63.95 -10.32
CA PRO A 405 -34.53 63.01 -9.41
C PRO A 405 -34.33 61.55 -9.84
N TRP A 406 -34.19 60.68 -8.83
CA TRP A 406 -33.93 59.26 -8.95
C TRP A 406 -35.21 58.47 -9.34
N PRO A 407 -35.11 57.45 -10.22
CA PRO A 407 -36.16 56.45 -10.36
C PRO A 407 -36.02 55.36 -9.29
N SER A 408 -37.13 55.09 -8.62
CA SER A 408 -37.35 53.97 -7.71
C SER A 408 -37.28 52.63 -8.44
N SER A 409 -36.42 51.72 -7.97
CA SER A 409 -36.36 50.33 -8.42
C SER A 409 -36.65 49.37 -7.25
N PRO A 410 -37.24 48.19 -7.53
CA PRO A 410 -37.91 47.37 -6.52
C PRO A 410 -36.95 46.43 -5.75
N TRP A 411 -37.16 46.42 -4.44
CA TRP A 411 -36.96 45.34 -3.47
C TRP A 411 -36.12 44.13 -3.91
N SER A 412 -34.85 44.13 -3.49
CA SER A 412 -34.02 42.94 -3.35
C SER A 412 -34.08 42.41 -1.91
N PRO A 413 -34.06 41.08 -1.67
CA PRO A 413 -34.11 40.52 -0.32
C PRO A 413 -32.84 40.83 0.47
N GLN A 414 -33.02 41.22 1.74
CA GLN A 414 -31.96 41.55 2.68
C GLN A 414 -30.88 40.45 2.76
N ARG A 415 -29.67 40.79 2.31
CA ARG A 415 -28.44 40.09 2.72
C ARG A 415 -28.26 40.29 4.23
N ARG A 416 -28.25 39.18 4.97
CA ARG A 416 -27.78 39.16 6.36
C ARG A 416 -26.30 39.60 6.41
N PRO A 417 -25.89 40.35 7.44
CA PRO A 417 -24.49 40.71 7.64
C PRO A 417 -23.67 39.45 7.90
N ASN A 418 -22.52 39.34 7.21
CA ASN A 418 -21.52 38.31 7.48
C ASN A 418 -21.01 38.46 8.94
N PRO A 419 -20.87 37.36 9.69
CA PRO A 419 -20.22 37.40 10.98
C PRO A 419 -18.73 37.77 10.84
N PRO A 420 -18.15 38.45 11.85
CA PRO A 420 -16.73 38.79 11.84
C PRO A 420 -15.85 37.52 11.85
N PRO A 421 -14.64 37.58 11.27
CA PRO A 421 -13.71 36.47 11.28
C PRO A 421 -13.35 36.10 12.73
N PRO A 422 -13.24 34.80 13.06
CA PRO A 422 -12.84 34.38 14.40
C PRO A 422 -11.42 34.87 14.68
N TYR A 423 -11.26 35.55 15.81
CA TYR A 423 -9.96 35.91 16.37
C TYR A 423 -9.11 34.65 16.51
N LEU A 424 -7.91 34.68 15.93
CA LEU A 424 -6.88 33.67 16.13
C LEU A 424 -6.49 33.70 17.61
N LEU A 425 -6.88 32.66 18.35
CA LEU A 425 -6.36 32.42 19.69
C LEU A 425 -4.85 32.24 19.63
N PRO A 426 -4.07 32.86 20.53
CA PRO A 426 -2.64 32.61 20.62
C PRO A 426 -2.38 31.12 20.90
N PRO A 427 -1.29 30.54 20.38
CA PRO A 427 -0.95 29.15 20.60
C PRO A 427 -0.82 28.86 22.10
N SER A 428 -1.45 27.77 22.55
CA SER A 428 -1.33 27.31 23.93
C SER A 428 0.14 27.05 24.28
N PRO A 429 0.60 27.42 25.49
CA PRO A 429 1.96 27.14 25.92
C PRO A 429 2.21 25.64 25.92
N MET A 430 3.39 25.23 25.42
CA MET A 430 3.83 23.84 25.46
C MET A 430 3.75 23.30 26.89
N PRO A 431 3.20 22.09 27.10
CA PRO A 431 3.24 21.45 28.40
C PRO A 431 4.71 21.22 28.83
N PRO A 432 5.04 21.40 30.12
CA PRO A 432 6.39 21.19 30.60
C PRO A 432 6.80 19.73 30.39
N SER A 433 8.06 19.52 29.99
CA SER A 433 8.62 18.19 29.80
C SER A 433 8.45 17.33 31.05
N PRO A 434 8.06 16.05 30.92
CA PRO A 434 7.91 15.16 32.05
C PRO A 434 9.24 14.99 32.78
N ALA A 435 9.18 14.99 34.11
CA ALA A 435 10.34 14.76 34.96
C ALA A 435 10.94 13.37 34.68
N PRO A 436 12.29 13.23 34.73
CA PRO A 436 12.94 11.95 34.53
C PRO A 436 12.44 10.91 35.56
N PRO A 437 12.31 9.63 35.16
CA PRO A 437 11.79 8.59 36.03
C PRO A 437 12.68 8.39 37.27
N VAL A 438 12.04 8.32 38.44
CA VAL A 438 12.68 8.01 39.71
C VAL A 438 13.22 6.57 39.65
N PRO A 439 14.49 6.33 40.04
CA PRO A 439 15.05 4.98 40.04
C PRO A 439 14.28 4.07 41.02
N PRO A 440 14.09 2.78 40.67
CA PRO A 440 13.33 1.86 41.50
C PRO A 440 14.02 1.62 42.85
N PRO A 441 13.26 1.44 43.94
CA PRO A 441 13.83 1.11 45.23
C PRO A 441 14.49 -0.28 45.22
N PRO A 442 15.55 -0.50 46.02
CA PRO A 442 16.26 -1.77 46.07
C PRO A 442 15.34 -2.90 46.52
N SER A 443 15.35 -4.00 45.77
CA SER A 443 14.49 -5.17 45.99
C SER A 443 14.78 -5.81 47.35
N ARG A 444 13.75 -5.86 48.21
CA ARG A 444 13.77 -6.66 49.44
C ARG A 444 13.82 -8.15 49.07
N LEU A 445 14.83 -8.84 49.60
CA LEU A 445 14.94 -10.30 49.60
C LEU A 445 13.75 -10.91 50.36
N THR A 446 12.86 -11.59 49.65
CA THR A 446 11.81 -12.43 50.23
C THR A 446 12.28 -13.88 50.29
N PHE A 447 12.25 -14.46 51.49
CA PHE A 447 12.50 -15.87 51.76
C PHE A 447 11.42 -16.77 51.12
N PRO A 448 11.76 -18.00 50.70
CA PRO A 448 10.81 -18.89 50.06
C PRO A 448 9.84 -19.53 51.08
N SER A 449 8.55 -19.45 50.79
CA SER A 449 7.48 -20.19 51.49
C SER A 449 7.51 -21.70 51.18
N PRO A 450 7.04 -22.56 52.10
CA PRO A 450 7.13 -24.00 51.96
C PRO A 450 6.14 -24.57 50.94
N ARG A 451 6.59 -25.68 50.34
CA ARG A 451 5.98 -26.42 49.23
C ARG A 451 4.62 -27.03 49.62
N PRO A 452 3.55 -26.88 48.82
CA PRO A 452 2.31 -27.60 49.05
C PRO A 452 2.44 -29.09 48.67
N SER A 453 1.84 -29.94 49.51
CA SER A 453 1.79 -31.39 49.40
C SER A 453 0.96 -31.89 48.21
N SER A 454 1.44 -32.96 47.58
CA SER A 454 0.91 -33.60 46.38
C SER A 454 -0.49 -34.22 46.59
N PRO A 455 -1.35 -34.26 45.55
CA PRO A 455 -2.67 -34.90 45.62
C PRO A 455 -2.58 -36.44 45.49
N PRO A 456 -3.57 -37.18 46.01
CA PRO A 456 -3.60 -38.64 45.97
C PRO A 456 -3.97 -39.18 44.56
N PRO A 457 -3.61 -40.45 44.26
CA PRO A 457 -3.82 -41.05 42.95
C PRO A 457 -5.30 -41.42 42.71
N PRO A 458 -5.74 -41.45 41.43
CA PRO A 458 -7.12 -41.76 41.07
C PRO A 458 -7.43 -43.26 41.19
N SER A 459 -8.67 -43.58 41.57
CA SER A 459 -9.21 -44.94 41.68
C SER A 459 -9.49 -45.58 40.29
N PRO A 460 -9.56 -46.92 40.19
CA PRO A 460 -9.66 -47.62 38.91
C PRO A 460 -11.07 -47.52 38.31
N GLN A 461 -11.13 -47.26 36.99
CA GLN A 461 -12.37 -47.19 36.23
C GLN A 461 -12.99 -48.59 35.97
N SER A 462 -14.30 -48.65 36.16
CA SER A 462 -15.20 -49.75 35.83
C SER A 462 -15.32 -49.95 34.31
N SER A 463 -15.06 -51.16 33.85
CA SER A 463 -15.27 -51.65 32.49
C SER A 463 -16.74 -51.68 32.10
N SER A 464 -17.08 -51.15 30.92
CA SER A 464 -18.37 -51.34 30.23
C SER A 464 -18.16 -52.03 28.88
N PRO A 465 -19.18 -52.74 28.35
CA PRO A 465 -18.99 -53.93 27.51
C PRO A 465 -18.78 -53.65 26.02
N ILE A 466 -18.13 -54.64 25.41
CA ILE A 466 -17.69 -54.76 24.02
C ILE A 466 -18.89 -54.80 23.05
N SER A 467 -18.88 -53.90 22.05
CA SER A 467 -19.77 -53.95 20.89
C SER A 467 -19.34 -55.03 19.87
N PRO A 468 -20.28 -55.68 19.17
CA PRO A 468 -19.98 -56.72 18.19
C PRO A 468 -19.44 -56.15 16.86
N PRO A 469 -18.71 -56.97 16.06
CA PRO A 469 -18.03 -56.53 14.85
C PRO A 469 -18.97 -56.26 13.66
N PRO A 470 -18.57 -55.40 12.71
CA PRO A 470 -19.39 -55.03 11.56
C PRO A 470 -19.52 -56.14 10.51
N ARG A 471 -20.70 -56.23 9.90
CA ARG A 471 -21.02 -57.09 8.75
C ARG A 471 -20.18 -56.74 7.51
N PRO A 472 -19.80 -57.72 6.67
CA PRO A 472 -19.16 -57.45 5.38
C PRO A 472 -20.14 -56.82 4.37
N PRO A 473 -19.65 -55.98 3.44
CA PRO A 473 -20.48 -55.33 2.42
C PRO A 473 -20.98 -56.32 1.36
N PRO A 474 -22.15 -56.06 0.75
CA PRO A 474 -22.69 -56.89 -0.32
C PRO A 474 -21.89 -56.73 -1.62
N SER A 475 -21.73 -57.85 -2.32
CA SER A 475 -21.07 -58.02 -3.61
C SER A 475 -21.65 -57.15 -4.73
N SER A 476 -20.77 -56.50 -5.49
CA SER A 476 -21.05 -55.70 -6.68
C SER A 476 -21.77 -56.49 -7.79
N PRO A 477 -22.74 -55.89 -8.51
CA PRO A 477 -23.29 -56.49 -9.71
C PRO A 477 -22.35 -56.35 -10.92
N ARG A 478 -22.33 -57.45 -11.67
CA ARG A 478 -21.56 -57.79 -12.88
C ARG A 478 -21.81 -56.79 -14.04
N PRO A 479 -20.81 -56.50 -14.89
CA PRO A 479 -20.98 -55.63 -16.05
C PRO A 479 -21.58 -56.41 -17.26
N PRO A 480 -22.42 -55.77 -18.09
CA PRO A 480 -22.75 -56.30 -19.41
C PRO A 480 -21.67 -55.92 -20.44
N SER A 481 -21.31 -56.90 -21.29
CA SER A 481 -20.35 -56.77 -22.40
C SER A 481 -21.05 -56.31 -23.71
N PRO A 482 -20.33 -56.11 -24.84
CA PRO A 482 -20.40 -54.87 -25.62
C PRO A 482 -21.09 -55.05 -26.99
N LEU A 483 -21.54 -53.96 -27.63
CA LEU A 483 -21.67 -53.87 -29.10
C LEU A 483 -22.18 -52.48 -29.54
N ARG A 484 -21.33 -51.68 -30.20
CA ARG A 484 -21.38 -51.43 -31.66
C ARG A 484 -20.51 -50.23 -32.06
N THR A 485 -19.68 -50.50 -33.05
CA THR A 485 -18.77 -49.63 -33.80
C THR A 485 -19.49 -48.64 -34.72
N ARG A 486 -18.96 -47.42 -34.84
CA ARG A 486 -18.97 -46.61 -36.07
C ARG A 486 -17.65 -45.82 -36.23
N PRO A 487 -17.22 -45.52 -37.47
CA PRO A 487 -15.83 -45.22 -37.84
C PRO A 487 -15.45 -43.73 -37.72
N PRO A 488 -14.14 -43.39 -37.80
CA PRO A 488 -13.62 -42.04 -37.60
C PRO A 488 -13.50 -41.26 -38.92
N PRO A 489 -13.35 -39.92 -38.85
CA PRO A 489 -12.67 -39.18 -39.91
C PRO A 489 -11.44 -38.42 -39.41
N SER A 490 -10.30 -38.77 -40.02
CA SER A 490 -9.22 -37.90 -40.54
C SER A 490 -8.57 -36.82 -39.65
N SER A 491 -7.32 -37.07 -39.28
CA SER A 491 -6.20 -36.07 -39.28
C SER A 491 -5.47 -36.15 -40.64
N PRO A 492 -4.47 -35.30 -41.05
CA PRO A 492 -3.66 -34.28 -40.35
C PRO A 492 -3.37 -33.02 -41.27
N PRO A 493 -2.32 -32.16 -41.07
CA PRO A 493 -0.92 -32.53 -41.29
C PRO A 493 0.11 -31.99 -40.28
N SER A 494 1.24 -32.70 -40.30
CA SER A 494 2.50 -32.61 -39.58
C SER A 494 3.39 -31.42 -39.95
N PHE A 495 4.10 -30.87 -38.94
CA PHE A 495 5.26 -30.00 -39.11
C PHE A 495 6.58 -30.75 -38.77
N PRO A 496 7.72 -30.35 -39.38
CA PRO A 496 8.95 -31.15 -39.42
C PRO A 496 9.80 -31.07 -38.14
N PRO A 497 10.71 -32.03 -37.91
CA PRO A 497 11.57 -32.09 -36.73
C PRO A 497 12.96 -31.50 -36.98
N THR A 498 13.55 -30.82 -35.98
CA THR A 498 15.02 -30.69 -35.79
C THR A 498 15.31 -29.95 -34.47
N PRO A 499 16.53 -30.04 -33.88
CA PRO A 499 17.39 -31.20 -33.64
C PRO A 499 17.68 -31.43 -32.14
N GLN A 500 18.11 -32.65 -31.82
CA GLN A 500 18.70 -33.03 -30.54
C GLN A 500 20.06 -32.34 -30.33
N PHE A 501 20.30 -31.79 -29.13
CA PHE A 501 21.64 -31.53 -28.61
C PHE A 501 21.86 -32.31 -27.32
N ALA A 502 23.02 -32.95 -27.28
CA ALA A 502 23.49 -33.85 -26.24
C ALA A 502 23.73 -33.11 -24.91
N THR A 503 23.19 -33.65 -23.82
CA THR A 503 23.61 -33.30 -22.46
C THR A 503 24.72 -34.25 -22.04
N GLY A 504 25.94 -33.72 -21.96
CA GLY A 504 27.09 -34.39 -21.38
C GLY A 504 26.94 -34.53 -19.87
N GLU A 505 27.31 -35.70 -19.37
CA GLU A 505 27.44 -36.03 -17.95
C GLU A 505 28.55 -35.20 -17.28
N CYS A 506 28.23 -34.63 -16.11
CA CYS A 506 29.22 -34.26 -15.10
C CYS A 506 28.79 -34.84 -13.75
N LYS A 507 29.60 -35.76 -13.23
CA LYS A 507 29.49 -36.39 -11.90
C LYS A 507 29.62 -35.35 -10.77
N PRO A 508 28.87 -35.49 -9.66
CA PRO A 508 29.20 -34.83 -8.40
C PRO A 508 30.18 -35.68 -7.57
N HIS A 509 31.25 -35.03 -7.08
CA HIS A 509 32.16 -35.54 -6.07
C HIS A 509 31.54 -35.38 -4.66
N LEU A 510 31.64 -36.44 -3.86
CA LEU A 510 31.34 -36.46 -2.43
C LEU A 510 32.40 -35.71 -1.59
N SER A 511 31.94 -35.05 -0.52
CA SER A 511 32.53 -35.09 0.84
C SER A 511 31.53 -34.44 1.82
N SER A 512 30.82 -35.17 2.69
CA SER A 512 31.17 -35.43 4.11
C SER A 512 31.74 -34.19 4.85
N SER A 513 31.22 -33.69 5.97
CA SER A 513 30.76 -34.41 7.18
C SER A 513 29.90 -33.50 8.06
N LEU A 514 28.77 -34.00 8.57
CA LEU A 514 28.02 -33.41 9.68
C LEU A 514 28.34 -34.25 10.94
N ALA A 515 29.01 -33.63 11.91
CA ALA A 515 29.19 -34.20 13.23
C ALA A 515 27.99 -33.82 14.10
N CYS A 516 27.22 -34.83 14.51
CA CYS A 516 26.28 -34.73 15.61
C CYS A 516 27.05 -34.72 16.93
N VAL A 517 26.84 -33.72 17.76
CA VAL A 517 27.01 -33.84 19.21
C VAL A 517 25.62 -33.74 19.82
N ALA A 518 25.17 -34.86 20.37
CA ALA A 518 23.98 -34.96 21.17
C ALA A 518 24.28 -34.42 22.58
N THR A 519 23.41 -33.57 23.10
CA THR A 519 23.15 -33.45 24.53
C THR A 519 21.67 -33.70 24.76
N GLU A 520 21.38 -34.83 25.39
CA GLU A 520 20.08 -35.12 25.98
C GLU A 520 19.81 -34.14 27.12
N SER A 521 18.60 -33.57 27.19
CA SER A 521 17.76 -33.75 28.38
C SER A 521 16.37 -33.10 28.22
N SER A 522 15.38 -33.88 28.66
CA SER A 522 14.02 -33.51 29.07
C SER A 522 13.05 -32.94 28.04
N SER A 523 12.21 -33.88 27.60
CA SER A 523 10.82 -33.74 27.16
C SER A 523 10.05 -32.53 27.73
N SER A 524 9.64 -31.64 26.85
CA SER A 524 8.31 -31.03 26.92
C SER A 524 7.75 -30.96 25.51
N SER A 525 6.59 -31.59 25.30
CA SER A 525 5.87 -31.56 24.02
C SER A 525 5.30 -30.16 23.82
N SER A 526 6.08 -29.26 23.22
CA SER A 526 5.55 -28.02 22.67
C SER A 526 4.91 -28.33 21.32
N VAL A 527 3.58 -28.36 21.28
CA VAL A 527 2.85 -28.24 20.01
C VAL A 527 3.12 -26.84 19.48
N THR A 528 4.10 -26.71 18.58
CA THR A 528 4.30 -25.49 17.80
C THR A 528 3.12 -25.36 16.84
N VAL A 529 2.10 -24.60 17.24
CA VAL A 529 1.07 -24.15 16.30
C VAL A 529 1.71 -23.07 15.44
N CYS A 530 2.12 -23.41 14.22
CA CYS A 530 2.41 -22.43 13.18
C CYS A 530 1.10 -21.70 12.82
N GLY A 531 0.79 -20.63 13.55
CA GLY A 531 -0.31 -19.72 13.23
C GLY A 531 0.10 -18.73 12.14
N PRO A 532 -0.85 -18.23 11.33
CA PRO A 532 -0.58 -17.14 10.38
C PRO A 532 -0.09 -15.90 11.13
N LEU A 533 0.84 -15.16 10.53
CA LEU A 533 1.39 -13.94 11.08
C LEU A 533 0.29 -12.86 11.15
N LEU A 534 0.09 -12.28 12.33
CA LEU A 534 -0.84 -11.18 12.56
C LEU A 534 -0.03 -9.87 12.57
N LEU A 535 -0.42 -8.91 11.74
CA LEU A 535 0.26 -7.62 11.63
C LEU A 535 -0.65 -6.52 12.19
N ILE A 536 -0.16 -5.70 13.12
CA ILE A 536 -0.94 -4.71 13.91
C ILE A 536 -0.67 -3.27 13.43
N VAL A 537 -1.72 -2.51 13.11
CA VAL A 537 -1.63 -1.11 12.63
C VAL A 537 -1.95 -0.08 13.69
N PRO A 538 -0.96 0.57 14.34
CA PRO A 538 -1.18 1.45 15.48
C PRO A 538 -2.07 2.66 15.23
#